data_AF-A0A971KQD3-F1
#
_entry.id   AF-A0A971KQD3-F1
#
_cell.length_a   1.000
_cell.length_b   1.000
_cell.length_c   1.000
_cell.angle_alpha   90.00
_cell.angle_beta   90.00
_cell.angle_gamma   90.00
#
_symmetry.space_group_name_H-M   'P 1'
#
loop_
_entity.id
_entity.type
_entity.pdbx_description
1 polymer ?
#
loop_
_entity_poly.entity_id
_entity_poly.type
_entity_poly.pdbx_seq_one_letter_code
_entity_poly.pdbx_strand_id
1 'polypeptide(L)' 'IVMTSTQADEEGQHFYRKLGYRDIGGFVLPGEPLELIMIKELV' A
#
# COMPACT_ATOMS: atom_id res chain seq x y z
N ILE A 1 -11.92 -9.70 2.01
CA ILE A 1 -10.57 -9.08 1.98
C ILE A 1 -10.40 -8.45 0.62
N VAL A 2 -9.94 -7.20 0.58
CA VAL A 2 -9.50 -6.51 -0.64
C VAL A 2 -8.05 -6.11 -0.52
N MET A 3 -7.37 -6.00 -1.66
CA MET A 3 -5.97 -5.62 -1.74
C MET A 3 -5.79 -4.50 -2.74
N THR A 4 -4.79 -3.67 -2.51
CA THR A 4 -4.32 -2.62 -3.42
C THR A 4 -2.82 -2.42 -3.20
N SER A 5 -2.19 -1.61 -4.05
CA SER A 5 -0.83 -1.15 -3.85
C SER A 5 -0.68 0.35 -4.13
N THR A 6 0.45 0.92 -3.74
CA THR A 6 0.83 2.32 -3.93
C THR A 6 2.34 2.47 -3.73
N GLN A 7 2.97 3.42 -4.41
CA GLN A 7 4.37 3.75 -4.13
C GLN A 7 4.51 4.36 -2.73
N ALA A 8 5.62 4.08 -2.06
CA ALA A 8 5.87 4.51 -0.68
C ALA A 8 6.13 6.03 -0.55
N ASP A 9 6.59 6.68 -1.61
CA ASP A 9 6.92 8.10 -1.70
C ASP A 9 5.83 8.97 -2.35
N GLU A 10 4.69 8.39 -2.70
CA GLU A 10 3.47 9.12 -3.11
C GLU A 10 2.55 9.38 -1.90
N GLU A 11 1.37 9.99 -2.09
CA GLU A 11 0.40 10.26 -0.99
C GLU A 11 -0.71 9.18 -0.83
N GLY A 12 -0.74 8.19 -1.73
CA GLY A 12 -1.77 7.14 -1.76
C GLY A 12 -1.78 6.24 -0.52
N GLN A 13 -0.61 5.89 0.00
CA GLN A 13 -0.44 5.11 1.23
C GLN A 13 -1.09 5.76 2.46
N HIS A 14 -1.01 7.09 2.59
CA HIS A 14 -1.61 7.85 3.68
C HIS A 14 -3.14 7.86 3.53
N PHE A 15 -3.64 8.01 2.31
CA PHE A 15 -5.07 7.88 2.01
C PHE A 15 -5.61 6.49 2.38
N TYR A 16 -4.96 5.41 1.92
CA TYR A 16 -5.41 4.05 2.21
C TYR A 16 -5.30 3.69 3.70
N ARG A 17 -4.24 4.11 4.41
CA ARG A 17 -4.13 3.91 5.87
C ARG A 17 -5.26 4.60 6.63
N LYS A 18 -5.66 5.81 6.23
CA LYS A 18 -6.83 6.51 6.80
C LYS A 18 -8.14 5.75 6.57
N LEU A 19 -8.25 5.02 5.45
CA LEU A 19 -9.40 4.16 5.14
C LEU A 19 -9.36 2.78 5.84
N GLY A 20 -8.36 2.53 6.69
CA GLY A 20 -8.22 1.28 7.45
C GLY A 20 -7.48 0.17 6.72
N TYR A 21 -6.77 0.47 5.63
CA TYR A 21 -5.84 -0.49 5.04
C TYR A 21 -4.58 -0.64 5.90
N ARG A 22 -3.97 -1.82 5.85
CA ARG A 22 -2.71 -2.15 6.53
C ARG A 22 -1.69 -2.67 5.51
N ASP A 23 -0.44 -2.27 5.69
CA ASP A 23 0.69 -2.75 4.90
C ASP A 23 0.96 -4.23 5.22
N ILE A 24 1.18 -5.06 4.20
CA ILE A 24 1.48 -6.50 4.35
C ILE A 24 2.80 -6.91 3.71
N GLY A 25 3.52 -5.97 3.10
CA GLY A 25 4.76 -6.21 2.38
C GLY A 25 4.88 -5.26 1.21
N GLY A 26 5.80 -5.57 0.31
CA GLY A 26 6.10 -4.75 -0.86
C GLY A 26 7.24 -5.31 -1.69
N PHE A 27 7.54 -4.66 -2.79
CA PHE A 27 8.70 -5.00 -3.62
C PHE A 27 9.43 -3.73 -4.09
N VAL A 28 10.74 -3.86 -4.27
CA VAL A 28 11.60 -2.82 -4.82
C VAL A 28 11.89 -3.16 -6.27
N LEU A 29 11.57 -2.25 -7.18
CA LEU A 29 12.04 -2.35 -8.56
C LEU A 29 13.34 -1.54 -8.71
N PRO A 30 14.28 -1.96 -9.57
CA PRO A 30 15.51 -1.20 -9.78
C PRO A 30 15.22 0.24 -10.24
N GLY A 31 15.66 1.22 -9.46
CA GLY A 31 15.51 2.64 -9.77
C GLY A 31 14.16 3.25 -9.40
N GLU A 32 13.23 2.46 -8.86
CA GLU A 32 11.91 2.92 -8.44
C GLU A 32 11.79 2.94 -6.90
N PRO A 33 10.87 3.75 -6.37
CA PRO A 33 10.45 3.67 -4.98
C PRO A 33 9.87 2.29 -4.61
N LEU A 34 9.83 1.99 -3.30
CA LEU A 34 9.19 0.78 -2.78
C LEU A 34 7.70 0.78 -3.12
N GLU A 35 7.22 -0.26 -3.78
CA GLU A 35 5.79 -0.51 -3.95
C GLU A 35 5.25 -1.17 -2.67
N LEU A 36 4.26 -0.56 -2.01
CA LEU A 36 3.61 -1.07 -0.81
C LEU A 36 2.40 -1.91 -1.19
N ILE A 37 2.30 -3.14 -0.68
CA ILE A 37 1.10 -3.98 -0.79
C ILE A 37 0.25 -3.78 0.47
N MET A 38 -1.03 -3.47 0.28
CA MET A 38 -1.95 -3.14 1.37
C MET A 38 -3.20 -4.00 1.34
N ILE A 39 -3.73 -4.38 2.51
CA ILE A 39 -4.99 -5.13 2.64
C ILE A 39 -6.01 -4.38 3.50
N LYS A 40 -7.30 -4.61 3.21
CA LYS A 40 -8.41 -4.23 4.09
C LYS A 40 -9.40 -5.39 4.22
N GLU A 41 -9.80 -5.68 5.45
CA GLU A 41 -10.90 -6.58 5.72
C GLU A 41 -12.22 -5.85 5.41
N LEU A 42 -13.10 -6.49 4.64
CA LEU A 42 -14.45 -5.98 4.41
C LEU A 42 -15.34 -6.62 5.46
N VAL A 43 -15.95 -5.79 6.31
CA VAL A 43 -16.98 -6.17 7.28
C VAL A 43 -18.23 -5.37 6.94
#